data_AF-A0A939XTA5-F1
#
_entry.id   AF-A0A939XTA5-F1
#
_cell.length_a   1.000
_cell.length_b   1.000
_cell.length_c   1.000
_cell.angle_alpha   90.00
_cell.angle_beta   90.00
_cell.angle_gamma   90.00
#
_symmetry.space_group_name_H-M   'P 1'
#
loop_
_entity.id
_entity.type
_entity.pdbx_description
1 polymer ?
#
loop_
_entity_poly.entity_id
_entity_poly.type
_entity_poly.pdbx_seq_one_letter_code
_entity_poly.pdbx_strand_id
1 'polypeptide(L)'
;MMTIDAFEQQAPRLRQLALQAAAAAGADQDTAEDIAQETMLRLWQMRDDPRLYNPEAYASTIARHQVLNHQRHKPPLPLDERQVTSLTSPSPLDIIEQREDERWLQERIRNLPPTQHAILHMRQVEHRTSNEIAAIMGIQPSSVCTLLARARRQLLEEIRQQSNRN
;
A
#
# COMPACT_ATOMS: atom_id res chain seq x y z
N MET A 1 13.09 -13.03 -3.89
CA MET A 1 14.44 -12.89 -3.33
C MET A 1 15.21 -11.92 -4.19
N MET A 2 15.62 -10.81 -3.59
CA MET A 2 16.38 -9.73 -4.19
C MET A 2 17.82 -9.85 -3.70
N THR A 3 18.80 -9.85 -4.61
CA THR A 3 20.22 -9.88 -4.20
C THR A 3 20.62 -8.58 -3.53
N ILE A 4 21.70 -8.61 -2.74
CA ILE A 4 22.26 -7.42 -2.09
C ILE A 4 22.57 -6.34 -3.13
N ASP A 5 23.30 -6.71 -4.19
CA ASP A 5 23.67 -5.83 -5.30
C ASP A 5 22.44 -5.18 -5.97
N ALA A 6 21.33 -5.93 -6.14
CA ALA A 6 20.10 -5.42 -6.71
C ALA A 6 19.37 -4.46 -5.74
N PHE A 7 19.46 -4.70 -4.43
CA PHE A 7 18.95 -3.78 -3.42
C PHE A 7 19.77 -2.49 -3.40
N GLU A 8 21.10 -2.56 -3.42
CA GLU A 8 21.98 -1.39 -3.43
C GLU A 8 21.76 -0.51 -4.67
N GLN A 9 21.58 -1.12 -5.86
CA GLN A 9 21.23 -0.40 -7.08
C GLN A 9 19.87 0.31 -7.01
N GLN A 10 18.88 -0.24 -6.29
CA GLN A 10 17.56 0.37 -6.13
C GLN A 10 17.47 1.32 -4.92
N ALA A 11 18.36 1.19 -3.94
CA ALA A 11 18.29 1.92 -2.67
C ALA A 11 18.17 3.46 -2.80
N PRO A 12 18.85 4.15 -3.73
CA PRO A 12 18.67 5.59 -3.93
C PRO A 12 17.22 5.95 -4.34
N ARG A 13 16.63 5.17 -5.27
CA ARG A 13 15.26 5.36 -5.75
C ARG A 13 14.23 5.04 -4.66
N LEU A 14 14.45 3.96 -3.91
CA LEU A 14 13.58 3.57 -2.79
C LEU A 14 13.60 4.61 -1.66
N ARG A 15 14.77 5.16 -1.32
CA ARG A 15 14.88 6.29 -0.38
C ARG A 15 14.17 7.54 -0.91
N GLN A 16 14.37 7.89 -2.17
CA GLN A 16 13.71 9.06 -2.78
C GLN A 16 12.18 8.96 -2.74
N LEU A 17 11.63 7.78 -3.05
CA LEU A 17 10.19 7.53 -2.96
C LEU A 17 9.67 7.61 -1.52
N ALA A 18 10.42 7.08 -0.55
CA ALA A 18 10.06 7.20 0.87
C ALA A 18 10.04 8.67 1.34
N LEU A 19 11.05 9.46 0.97
CA LEU A 19 11.11 10.90 1.25
C LEU A 19 9.94 11.67 0.62
N GLN A 20 9.66 11.42 -0.67
CA GLN A 20 8.55 12.05 -1.39
C GLN A 20 7.19 11.68 -0.76
N ALA A 21 6.99 10.42 -0.40
CA ALA A 21 5.75 9.96 0.25
C ALA A 21 5.58 10.49 1.68
N ALA A 22 6.68 10.71 2.40
CA ALA A 22 6.67 11.32 3.73
C ALA A 22 6.34 12.83 3.67
N ALA A 23 7.02 13.58 2.80
CA ALA A 23 6.73 15.00 2.58
C ALA A 23 5.29 15.22 2.08
N ALA A 24 4.80 14.39 1.15
CA ALA A 24 3.42 14.41 0.67
C ALA A 24 2.36 13.97 1.72
N ALA A 25 2.78 13.45 2.87
CA ALA A 25 1.94 13.16 4.04
C ALA A 25 2.04 14.25 5.13
N GLY A 26 2.81 15.32 4.91
CA GLY A 26 2.96 16.43 5.85
C GLY A 26 4.00 16.21 6.95
N ALA A 27 5.08 15.48 6.65
CA ALA A 27 6.29 15.53 7.47
C ALA A 27 7.13 16.78 7.14
N ASP A 28 7.79 17.35 8.15
CA ASP A 28 8.96 18.21 7.96
C ASP A 28 10.17 17.41 7.45
N GLN A 29 11.27 18.12 7.15
CA GLN A 29 12.46 17.54 6.53
C GLN A 29 13.13 16.47 7.43
N ASP A 30 13.30 16.75 8.72
CA ASP A 30 13.99 15.85 9.64
C ASP A 30 13.15 14.59 9.89
N THR A 31 11.84 14.78 10.12
CA THR A 31 10.86 13.69 10.25
C THR A 31 10.78 12.84 8.97
N ALA A 32 10.91 13.44 7.79
CA ALA A 32 10.94 12.70 6.52
C ALA A 32 12.22 11.87 6.36
N GLU A 33 13.38 12.38 6.75
CA GLU A 33 14.67 11.65 6.69
C GLU A 33 14.72 10.47 7.67
N ASP A 34 14.19 10.61 8.87
CA ASP A 34 14.04 9.49 9.83
C ASP A 34 13.07 8.42 9.30
N ILE A 35 11.93 8.84 8.75
CA ILE A 35 10.95 7.91 8.19
C ILE A 35 11.49 7.21 6.94
N ALA A 36 12.30 7.88 6.12
CA ALA A 36 12.99 7.27 4.99
C ALA A 36 14.02 6.23 5.44
N GLN A 37 14.78 6.49 6.50
CA GLN A 37 15.72 5.52 7.09
C GLN A 37 15.01 4.25 7.59
N GLU A 38 13.99 4.41 8.45
CA GLU A 38 13.22 3.27 8.99
C GLU A 38 12.48 2.49 7.88
N THR A 39 11.99 3.19 6.84
CA THR A 39 11.41 2.54 5.66
C THR A 39 12.44 1.67 4.91
N MET A 40 13.65 2.19 4.71
CA MET A 40 14.74 1.43 4.07
C MET A 40 15.18 0.22 4.90
N LEU A 41 15.22 0.33 6.23
CA LEU A 41 15.55 -0.79 7.13
C LEU A 41 14.53 -1.94 7.01
N ARG A 42 13.23 -1.63 6.90
CA ARG A 42 12.19 -2.66 6.70
C ARG A 42 12.26 -3.30 5.31
N LEU A 43 12.49 -2.51 4.26
CA LEU A 43 12.71 -3.05 2.91
C LEU A 43 13.94 -3.97 2.86
N TRP A 44 15.02 -3.61 3.57
CA TRP A 44 16.21 -4.45 3.70
C TRP A 44 15.94 -5.77 4.44
N GLN A 45 15.10 -5.77 5.47
CA GLN A 45 14.64 -7.00 6.14
C GLN A 45 13.78 -7.88 5.22
N MET A 46 13.04 -7.29 4.28
CA MET A 46 12.19 -8.00 3.32
C MET A 46 12.90 -8.49 2.06
N ARG A 47 14.14 -8.06 1.77
CA ARG A 47 14.84 -8.32 0.48
C ARG A 47 14.82 -9.80 0.07
N ASP A 48 14.98 -10.71 1.03
CA ASP A 48 15.09 -12.15 0.76
C ASP A 48 13.72 -12.82 0.49
N ASP A 49 12.62 -12.19 0.90
CA ASP A 49 11.26 -12.73 0.74
C ASP A 49 10.86 -12.84 -0.74
N PRO A 50 10.53 -14.03 -1.27
CA PRO A 50 10.05 -14.19 -2.65
C PRO A 50 8.71 -13.52 -2.93
N ARG A 51 7.95 -13.12 -1.89
CA ARG A 51 6.65 -12.45 -2.04
C ARG A 51 6.77 -10.93 -2.23
N LEU A 52 7.94 -10.33 -2.02
CA LEU A 52 8.16 -8.89 -2.23
C LEU A 52 8.14 -8.55 -3.73
N TYR A 53 6.93 -8.29 -4.27
CA TYR A 53 6.71 -8.10 -5.71
C TYR A 53 7.01 -6.68 -6.22
N ASN A 54 6.93 -5.65 -5.36
CA ASN A 54 7.15 -4.26 -5.77
C ASN A 54 7.72 -3.40 -4.61
N PRO A 55 9.06 -3.33 -4.44
CA PRO A 55 9.70 -2.55 -3.38
C PRO A 55 9.34 -1.05 -3.38
N GLU A 56 9.06 -0.45 -4.55
CA GLU A 56 8.74 0.98 -4.69
C GLU A 56 7.36 1.35 -4.13
N ALA A 57 6.37 0.50 -4.39
CA ALA A 57 5.04 0.63 -3.81
C ALA A 57 5.07 0.46 -2.29
N TYR A 58 5.92 -0.45 -1.79
CA TYR A 58 6.15 -0.64 -0.36
C TYR A 58 6.85 0.57 0.28
N ALA A 59 7.92 1.11 -0.32
CA ALA A 59 8.62 2.30 0.16
C ALA A 59 7.64 3.47 0.38
N SER A 60 6.84 3.76 -0.65
CA SER A 60 5.86 4.85 -0.63
C SER A 60 4.75 4.61 0.41
N THR A 61 4.28 3.37 0.54
CA THR A 61 3.17 3.00 1.43
C THR A 61 3.58 2.98 2.89
N ILE A 62 4.76 2.42 3.20
CA ILE A 62 5.32 2.39 4.55
C ILE A 62 5.57 3.82 5.01
N ALA A 63 6.33 4.62 4.26
CA ALA A 63 6.66 6.00 4.63
C ALA A 63 5.40 6.86 4.92
N ARG A 64 4.40 6.84 4.03
CA ARG A 64 3.12 7.53 4.25
C ARG A 64 2.42 7.08 5.53
N HIS A 65 2.41 5.78 5.85
CA HIS A 65 1.78 5.31 7.08
C HIS A 65 2.59 5.70 8.34
N GLN A 66 3.92 5.78 8.24
CA GLN A 66 4.75 6.22 9.36
C GLN A 66 4.48 7.68 9.71
N VAL A 67 4.35 8.58 8.74
CA VAL A 67 3.98 9.99 9.00
C VAL A 67 2.61 10.08 9.68
N LEU A 68 1.61 9.38 9.14
CA LEU A 68 0.25 9.36 9.70
C LEU A 68 0.19 8.74 11.10
N ASN A 69 1.13 7.87 11.48
CA ASN A 69 1.26 7.37 12.85
C ASN A 69 1.99 8.37 13.76
N HIS A 70 3.07 8.98 13.26
CA HIS A 70 3.87 9.96 14.00
C HIS A 70 3.00 11.14 14.44
N GLN A 71 2.26 11.75 13.51
CA GLN A 71 1.31 12.84 13.74
C GLN A 71 0.14 12.49 14.71
N ARG A 72 0.02 11.25 15.18
CA ARG A 72 -1.15 10.74 15.92
C ARG A 72 -0.91 10.24 17.34
N HIS A 73 0.34 10.10 17.80
CA HIS A 73 0.74 9.78 19.19
C HIS A 73 -0.23 8.94 20.08
N LYS A 74 -0.72 7.81 19.55
CA LYS A 74 -1.63 6.79 20.15
C LYS A 74 -3.13 7.18 20.25
N PRO A 75 -4.09 6.23 20.13
CA PRO A 75 -4.04 4.85 19.59
C PRO A 75 -4.72 4.83 18.17
N PRO A 76 -5.08 3.69 17.53
CA PRO A 76 -5.44 3.70 16.10
C PRO A 76 -6.86 4.24 15.84
N LEU A 77 -6.91 5.49 15.36
CA LEU A 77 -8.12 6.24 15.00
C LEU A 77 -8.33 6.28 13.47
N PRO A 78 -9.56 6.59 12.96
CA PRO A 78 -9.92 6.37 11.56
C PRO A 78 -8.99 7.09 10.58
N LEU A 79 -8.59 6.43 9.49
CA LEU A 79 -8.17 7.16 8.30
C LEU A 79 -9.40 7.90 7.76
N ASP A 80 -9.22 9.18 7.47
CA ASP A 80 -10.20 10.06 6.84
C ASP A 80 -9.73 10.35 5.40
N GLU A 81 -10.63 10.69 4.50
CA GLU A 81 -10.43 10.49 3.06
C GLU A 81 -10.10 11.79 2.30
N ARG A 82 -8.96 11.80 1.61
CA ARG A 82 -8.68 12.66 0.43
C ARG A 82 -7.51 12.15 -0.43
N GLN A 83 -7.50 12.65 -1.67
CA GLN A 83 -6.73 12.26 -2.88
C GLN A 83 -5.19 12.47 -2.75
N VAL A 84 -4.32 12.07 -3.69
CA VAL A 84 -4.50 11.46 -5.04
C VAL A 84 -3.76 10.08 -5.08
N THR A 85 -3.20 9.46 -6.14
CA THR A 85 -2.76 9.82 -7.52
C THR A 85 -2.80 8.58 -8.44
N SER A 86 -2.74 8.73 -9.78
CA SER A 86 -2.83 7.63 -10.76
C SER A 86 -1.58 7.50 -11.65
N LEU A 87 -1.20 6.25 -12.00
CA LEU A 87 -0.18 5.85 -12.99
C LEU A 87 -0.60 4.52 -13.69
N THR A 88 -0.08 4.25 -14.90
CA THR A 88 -0.82 3.48 -15.94
C THR A 88 -0.21 2.11 -16.38
N SER A 89 -1.03 1.31 -17.06
CA SER A 89 -0.87 -0.12 -17.44
C SER A 89 0.01 -0.42 -18.68
N PRO A 90 0.27 -1.72 -18.98
CA PRO A 90 -0.53 -2.58 -19.91
C PRO A 90 -1.10 -3.86 -19.21
N SER A 91 -1.71 -4.94 -19.76
CA SER A 91 -2.51 -5.38 -20.96
C SER A 91 -2.76 -6.94 -20.80
N PRO A 92 -3.54 -7.77 -21.59
CA PRO A 92 -4.34 -7.55 -22.80
C PRO A 92 -5.80 -8.15 -22.80
N LEU A 93 -6.06 -9.34 -23.38
CA LEU A 93 -7.32 -9.67 -24.12
C LEU A 93 -8.02 -11.02 -23.79
N ASP A 94 -9.26 -11.14 -24.31
CA ASP A 94 -10.20 -12.28 -24.51
C ASP A 94 -10.70 -13.22 -23.39
N ILE A 95 -11.80 -12.82 -22.72
CA ILE A 95 -13.06 -13.56 -22.37
C ILE A 95 -14.07 -12.45 -22.02
N ILE A 96 -14.94 -12.03 -22.95
CA ILE A 96 -15.35 -10.60 -22.97
C ILE A 96 -16.46 -10.18 -21.98
N GLU A 97 -17.40 -11.04 -21.61
CA GLU A 97 -18.60 -10.61 -20.86
C GLU A 97 -18.38 -10.46 -19.33
N GLN A 98 -17.69 -11.42 -18.69
CA GLN A 98 -17.27 -11.29 -17.27
C GLN A 98 -16.34 -10.09 -17.02
N ARG A 99 -15.74 -9.53 -18.08
CA ARG A 99 -14.71 -8.49 -17.97
C ARG A 99 -15.24 -7.10 -17.79
N GLU A 100 -16.52 -6.82 -18.02
CA GLU A 100 -17.02 -5.47 -17.75
C GLU A 100 -17.09 -5.26 -16.23
N ASP A 101 -17.64 -6.24 -15.50
CA ASP A 101 -17.57 -6.33 -14.04
C ASP A 101 -16.12 -6.45 -13.53
N GLU A 102 -15.27 -7.29 -14.15
CA GLU A 102 -13.90 -7.46 -13.66
C GLU A 102 -13.01 -6.23 -13.91
N ARG A 103 -13.11 -5.57 -15.08
CA ARG A 103 -12.39 -4.31 -15.35
C ARG A 103 -12.84 -3.20 -14.40
N TRP A 104 -14.16 -3.09 -14.20
CA TRP A 104 -14.76 -2.16 -13.25
C TRP A 104 -14.21 -2.45 -11.84
N LEU A 105 -14.14 -3.71 -11.42
CA LEU A 105 -13.63 -4.09 -10.10
C LEU A 105 -12.12 -3.85 -9.97
N GLN A 106 -11.33 -4.14 -11.00
CA GLN A 106 -9.89 -3.84 -11.05
C GLN A 106 -9.64 -2.31 -11.07
N GLU A 107 -10.54 -1.52 -11.65
CA GLU A 107 -10.50 -0.06 -11.55
C GLU A 107 -10.87 0.43 -10.15
N ARG A 108 -11.88 -0.16 -9.49
CA ARG A 108 -12.20 0.13 -8.08
C ARG A 108 -11.05 -0.24 -7.13
N ILE A 109 -10.45 -1.42 -7.30
CA ILE A 109 -9.26 -1.85 -6.55
C ILE A 109 -8.11 -0.85 -6.75
N ARG A 110 -7.85 -0.37 -7.98
CA ARG A 110 -6.84 0.66 -8.26
C ARG A 110 -7.17 2.04 -7.66
N ASN A 111 -8.45 2.36 -7.47
CA ASN A 111 -8.91 3.60 -6.83
C ASN A 111 -8.99 3.51 -5.30
N LEU A 112 -8.74 2.35 -4.68
CA LEU A 112 -8.56 2.26 -3.23
C LEU A 112 -7.39 3.15 -2.78
N PRO A 113 -7.48 3.83 -1.62
CA PRO A 113 -6.33 4.57 -1.06
C PRO A 113 -5.09 3.67 -0.96
N PRO A 114 -3.86 4.13 -1.31
CA PRO A 114 -2.70 3.25 -1.50
C PRO A 114 -2.42 2.27 -0.35
N THR A 115 -2.58 2.71 0.89
CA THR A 115 -2.48 1.88 2.10
C THR A 115 -3.50 0.73 2.13
N GLN A 116 -4.74 0.98 1.72
CA GLN A 116 -5.79 -0.04 1.64
C GLN A 116 -5.51 -1.02 0.50
N HIS A 117 -5.08 -0.52 -0.67
CA HIS A 117 -4.68 -1.36 -1.80
C HIS A 117 -3.51 -2.30 -1.43
N ALA A 118 -2.43 -1.77 -0.86
CA ALA A 118 -1.25 -2.55 -0.49
C ALA A 118 -1.55 -3.61 0.57
N ILE A 119 -2.36 -3.29 1.59
CA ILE A 119 -2.77 -4.27 2.62
C ILE A 119 -3.70 -5.35 2.04
N LEU A 120 -4.55 -5.00 1.07
CA LEU A 120 -5.37 -5.97 0.36
C LEU A 120 -4.52 -6.88 -0.55
N HIS A 121 -3.54 -6.32 -1.27
CA HIS A 121 -2.56 -7.06 -2.09
C HIS A 121 -1.75 -8.05 -1.24
N MET A 122 -1.15 -7.57 -0.15
CA MET A 122 -0.42 -8.38 0.81
C MET A 122 -1.23 -9.58 1.31
N ARG A 123 -2.54 -9.40 1.53
CA ARG A 123 -3.41 -10.46 2.06
C ARG A 123 -3.96 -11.40 0.97
N GLN A 124 -4.35 -10.88 -0.19
CA GLN A 124 -5.04 -11.65 -1.24
C GLN A 124 -4.06 -12.31 -2.22
N VAL A 125 -2.96 -11.61 -2.57
CA VAL A 125 -2.00 -12.05 -3.60
C VAL A 125 -0.76 -12.66 -2.96
N GLU A 126 -0.20 -12.02 -1.93
CA GLU A 126 1.01 -12.50 -1.23
C GLU A 126 0.70 -13.43 -0.04
N HIS A 127 -0.60 -13.67 0.22
CA HIS A 127 -1.13 -14.53 1.29
C HIS A 127 -0.58 -14.27 2.70
N ARG A 128 -0.08 -13.06 2.99
CA ARG A 128 0.52 -12.70 4.28
C ARG A 128 -0.50 -12.73 5.42
N THR A 129 -0.06 -13.21 6.57
CA THR A 129 -0.81 -13.12 7.82
C THR A 129 -0.98 -11.66 8.28
N SER A 130 -1.98 -11.38 9.11
CA SER A 130 -2.17 -10.03 9.67
C SER A 130 -0.97 -9.56 10.50
N ASN A 131 -0.15 -10.49 11.04
CA ASN A 131 1.03 -10.17 11.84
C ASN A 131 2.24 -9.80 10.96
N GLU A 132 2.46 -10.49 9.84
CA GLU A 132 3.47 -10.07 8.86
C GLU A 132 3.17 -8.68 8.29
N ILE A 133 1.92 -8.44 7.90
CA ILE A 133 1.48 -7.12 7.39
C ILE A 133 1.67 -6.04 8.47
N ALA A 134 1.38 -6.35 9.73
CA ALA A 134 1.58 -5.45 10.86
C ALA A 134 3.07 -5.07 11.03
N ALA A 135 3.97 -6.04 10.97
CA ALA A 135 5.42 -5.82 11.08
C ALA A 135 5.95 -4.96 9.91
N ILE A 136 5.60 -5.30 8.67
CA ILE A 136 6.00 -4.56 7.45
C ILE A 136 5.56 -3.10 7.54
N MET A 137 4.29 -2.86 7.87
CA MET A 137 3.70 -1.53 7.93
C MET A 137 4.14 -0.74 9.18
N GLY A 138 4.69 -1.40 10.21
CA GLY A 138 4.96 -0.79 11.52
C GLY A 138 3.69 -0.38 12.26
N ILE A 139 2.65 -1.23 12.23
CA ILE A 139 1.33 -0.98 12.82
C ILE A 139 0.89 -2.14 13.72
N GLN A 140 -0.21 -1.97 14.45
CA GLN A 140 -0.77 -3.05 15.26
C GLN A 140 -1.58 -4.03 14.38
N PRO A 141 -1.59 -5.35 14.68
CA PRO A 141 -2.41 -6.33 13.95
C PRO A 141 -3.91 -6.00 13.93
N SER A 142 -4.42 -5.32 14.97
CA SER A 142 -5.78 -4.77 15.01
C SER A 142 -6.01 -3.72 13.93
N SER A 143 -5.04 -2.84 13.68
CA SER A 143 -5.08 -1.85 12.59
C SER A 143 -5.13 -2.52 11.21
N VAL A 144 -4.37 -3.60 10.98
CA VAL A 144 -4.45 -4.39 9.73
C VAL A 144 -5.87 -4.92 9.51
N CYS A 145 -6.50 -5.51 10.53
CA CYS A 145 -7.87 -6.00 10.45
C CYS A 145 -8.88 -4.87 10.18
N THR A 146 -8.70 -3.70 10.80
CA THR A 146 -9.53 -2.51 10.52
C THR A 146 -9.38 -2.01 9.08
N LEU A 147 -8.15 -1.99 8.53
CA LEU A 147 -7.87 -1.53 7.17
C LEU A 147 -8.40 -2.52 6.12
N LEU A 148 -8.24 -3.84 6.33
CA LEU A 148 -8.87 -4.87 5.50
C LEU A 148 -10.41 -4.78 5.51
N ALA A 149 -11.01 -4.49 6.66
CA ALA A 149 -12.46 -4.33 6.78
C ALA A 149 -12.98 -3.08 6.03
N ARG A 150 -12.20 -2.00 5.97
CA ARG A 150 -12.52 -0.80 5.17
C ARG A 150 -12.43 -1.08 3.68
N ALA A 151 -11.31 -1.66 3.22
CA ALA A 151 -11.08 -1.96 1.80
C ALA A 151 -12.20 -2.85 1.24
N ARG A 152 -12.57 -3.90 2.00
CA ARG A 152 -13.68 -4.79 1.64
C ARG A 152 -15.05 -4.11 1.66
N ARG A 153 -15.29 -3.18 2.59
CA ARG A 153 -16.56 -2.43 2.64
C ARG A 153 -16.69 -1.45 1.48
N GLN A 154 -15.62 -0.73 1.13
CA GLN A 154 -15.61 0.19 0.00
C GLN A 154 -15.94 -0.57 -1.31
N LEU A 155 -15.20 -1.64 -1.60
CA LEU A 155 -15.46 -2.47 -2.78
C LEU A 155 -16.88 -3.05 -2.80
N LEU A 156 -17.39 -3.56 -1.66
CA LEU A 156 -18.74 -4.11 -1.58
C LEU A 156 -19.83 -3.04 -1.81
N GLU A 157 -19.62 -1.82 -1.35
CA GLU A 157 -20.55 -0.71 -1.53
C GLU A 157 -20.56 -0.22 -2.98
N GLU A 158 -19.38 -0.09 -3.60
CA GLU A 158 -19.25 0.20 -5.02
C GLU A 158 -19.91 -0.89 -5.88
N ILE A 159 -19.76 -2.18 -5.53
CA ILE A 159 -20.39 -3.32 -6.24
C ILE A 159 -21.92 -3.22 -6.20
N ARG A 160 -22.50 -2.85 -5.06
CA ARG A 160 -23.95 -2.64 -4.93
C ARG A 160 -24.44 -1.48 -5.78
N GLN A 161 -23.67 -0.40 -5.86
CA GLN A 161 -24.02 0.76 -6.68
C GLN A 161 -23.95 0.45 -8.18
N GLN A 162 -23.07 -0.47 -8.59
CA GLN A 162 -23.07 -1.03 -9.95
C GLN A 162 -24.28 -1.96 -10.18
N SER A 163 -24.56 -2.88 -9.25
CA SER A 163 -25.69 -3.83 -9.34
C SER A 163 -27.08 -3.18 -9.27
N ASN A 164 -27.19 -1.92 -8.85
CA ASN A 164 -28.43 -1.13 -8.86
C ASN A 164 -28.55 -0.20 -10.08
N ARG A 165 -27.59 -0.27 -11.02
CA ARG A 165 -27.44 0.64 -12.16
C ARG A 165 -27.50 -0.06 -13.53
N ASN A 166 -27.44 -1.39 -13.51
CA ASN A 166 -27.76 -2.29 -14.62
C ASN A 166 -29.20 -2.81 -14.45
#